data_AF-A0A9P0MVA1-F1
#
_entry.id   AF-A0A9P0MVA1-F1
#
_cell.length_a   1.000
_cell.length_b   1.000
_cell.length_c   1.000
_cell.angle_alpha   90.00
_cell.angle_beta   90.00
_cell.angle_gamma   90.00
#
_symmetry.space_group_name_H-M   'P 1'
#
loop_
_entity.id
_entity.type
_entity.pdbx_description
1 polymer ?
#
loop_
_entity_poly.entity_id
_entity_poly.type
_entity_poly.pdbx_seq_one_letter_code
_entity_poly.pdbx_strand_id
1 'polypeptide(L)'
;MDFVLYPLDVQKCAVDFSSYKYTEESMVFQWLHGKSSLSFPSDFGKDGYRLPKYVVTFEAQNDSQCVFYGEGNHSTARMLITMSREIRSHLLESYLPSTLFVIMSWGSFVVMPEVVPGRMVLLVTTLLSLVTMFDTIRNNSPSALELKCIEVWLISCTLFVFFALLEYFIVLFGIRYDKHWRHKKAELDLQRDINAQLARERLNRLFGQNNTRIIPQHHQTEEKEPTPTETTEIISPPPPPLPSTPQPQENHTNSISKAPTPTVPEAHHMLRVEADSNADVIRSPRLEPMSGKQKFQMLTQHVILYVGSQRGTIDQISLALFPFCFTMFAVIYWISYLSESRRRASE
;
A
#
# COMPACT_ATOMS: atom_id res chain seq x y z
N MET A 1 3.41 -27.05 -24.31
CA MET A 1 3.20 -26.46 -22.97
C MET A 1 2.58 -25.10 -23.17
N ASP A 2 1.51 -24.80 -22.45
CA ASP A 2 0.79 -23.52 -22.49
C ASP A 2 0.92 -22.86 -21.13
N PHE A 3 1.44 -21.63 -21.09
CA PHE A 3 1.69 -20.90 -19.84
C PHE A 3 0.73 -19.75 -19.59
N VAL A 4 -0.31 -19.52 -20.40
CA VAL A 4 -1.26 -18.41 -20.23
C VAL A 4 -1.84 -18.42 -18.81
N LEU A 5 -2.23 -19.59 -18.29
CA LEU A 5 -2.80 -19.74 -16.96
C LEU A 5 -1.78 -19.76 -15.80
N TYR A 6 -0.49 -19.56 -16.05
CA TYR A 6 0.54 -19.61 -15.02
C TYR A 6 0.22 -18.66 -13.84
N PRO A 7 0.24 -19.12 -12.57
CA PRO A 7 0.80 -20.38 -12.06
C PRO A 7 -0.24 -21.49 -11.78
N LEU A 8 -1.47 -21.37 -12.26
CA LEU A 8 -2.53 -22.38 -12.14
C LEU A 8 -2.63 -23.21 -13.44
N ASP A 9 -1.48 -23.45 -14.07
CA ASP A 9 -1.34 -24.19 -15.32
C ASP A 9 -1.27 -25.71 -15.11
N VAL A 10 -1.86 -26.44 -16.07
CA VAL A 10 -1.81 -27.90 -16.16
C VAL A 10 -1.14 -28.25 -17.48
N GLN A 11 0.02 -28.91 -17.42
CA GLN A 11 0.79 -29.31 -18.59
C GLN A 11 0.54 -30.80 -18.87
N LYS A 12 -0.10 -31.10 -20.00
CA LYS A 12 -0.17 -32.46 -20.55
C LYS A 12 1.05 -32.71 -21.44
N CYS A 13 1.80 -33.78 -21.16
CA CYS A 13 2.98 -34.19 -21.90
C CYS A 13 2.87 -35.66 -22.31
N ALA A 14 2.69 -35.92 -23.60
CA ALA A 14 2.72 -37.26 -24.16
C ALA A 14 4.15 -37.81 -24.22
N VAL A 15 4.31 -39.09 -23.88
CA VAL A 15 5.51 -39.90 -24.10
C VAL A 15 5.09 -41.08 -24.95
N ASP A 16 5.59 -41.11 -26.19
CA ASP A 16 5.19 -42.04 -27.23
C ASP A 16 6.27 -43.11 -27.39
N PHE A 17 5.91 -44.37 -27.11
CA PHE A 17 6.78 -45.53 -27.26
C PHE A 17 6.45 -46.26 -28.57
N SER A 18 7.36 -46.23 -29.54
CA SER A 18 7.21 -46.84 -30.86
C SER A 18 8.45 -47.68 -31.24
N SER A 19 8.30 -48.55 -32.24
CA SER A 19 9.44 -49.30 -32.80
C SER A 19 10.13 -48.49 -33.89
N TYR A 20 11.43 -48.24 -33.76
CA TYR A 20 12.21 -47.52 -34.77
C TYR A 20 12.28 -48.24 -36.12
N LYS A 21 12.21 -49.59 -36.13
CA LYS A 21 12.45 -50.42 -37.33
C LYS A 21 11.20 -51.10 -37.89
N TYR A 22 10.22 -51.42 -37.04
CA TYR A 22 9.08 -52.26 -37.43
C TYR A 22 7.82 -51.42 -37.56
N THR A 23 7.19 -51.51 -38.73
CA THR A 23 5.88 -50.92 -39.02
C THR A 23 4.76 -51.67 -38.30
N GLU A 24 3.58 -51.06 -38.27
CA GLU A 24 2.34 -51.61 -37.69
C GLU A 24 2.01 -53.03 -38.19
N GLU A 25 2.27 -53.32 -39.47
CA GLU A 25 2.08 -54.65 -40.09
C GLU A 25 2.96 -55.76 -39.44
N SER A 26 4.10 -55.38 -38.87
CA SER A 26 5.06 -56.31 -38.26
C SER A 26 5.03 -56.29 -36.73
N MET A 27 4.62 -55.18 -36.12
CA MET A 27 4.64 -54.99 -34.67
C MET A 27 3.58 -53.98 -34.21
N VAL A 28 2.68 -54.42 -33.32
CA VAL A 28 1.67 -53.58 -32.68
C VAL A 28 1.98 -53.45 -31.19
N PHE A 29 1.97 -52.22 -30.68
CA PHE A 29 2.11 -51.94 -29.24
C PHE A 29 0.72 -51.82 -28.59
N GLN A 30 0.54 -52.46 -27.44
CA GLN A 30 -0.67 -52.36 -26.63
C GLN A 30 -0.31 -52.33 -25.14
N TRP A 31 -1.04 -51.55 -24.36
CA TRP A 31 -0.91 -51.56 -22.90
C TRP A 31 -1.51 -52.84 -22.30
N LEU A 32 -0.85 -53.39 -21.29
CA LEU A 32 -1.33 -54.58 -20.59
C LEU A 32 -2.65 -54.27 -19.88
N HIS A 33 -3.71 -54.98 -20.26
CA HIS A 33 -5.03 -54.82 -19.67
C HIS A 33 -5.16 -55.54 -18.30
N GLY A 34 -5.97 -54.98 -17.40
CA GLY A 34 -6.43 -55.64 -16.17
C GLY A 34 -5.61 -55.36 -14.89
N LYS A 35 -4.28 -55.36 -14.97
CA LYS A 35 -3.42 -54.73 -13.95
C LYS A 35 -3.05 -53.32 -14.43
N SER A 36 -2.80 -52.39 -13.50
CA SER A 36 -2.33 -51.04 -13.83
C SER A 36 -1.14 -51.12 -14.79
N SER A 37 -1.34 -50.66 -16.03
CA SER A 37 -0.36 -50.80 -17.11
C SER A 37 0.94 -50.02 -16.84
N LEU A 38 0.87 -49.09 -15.89
CA LEU A 38 1.99 -48.43 -15.23
C LEU A 38 2.01 -48.88 -13.76
N SER A 39 3.13 -49.42 -13.30
CA SER A 39 3.35 -49.80 -11.89
C SER A 39 4.51 -49.01 -11.28
N PHE A 40 4.20 -48.13 -10.33
CA PHE A 40 5.19 -47.33 -9.62
C PHE A 40 5.59 -48.00 -8.28
N PRO A 41 6.84 -47.80 -7.78
CA PRO A 41 7.26 -48.31 -6.47
C PRO A 41 6.40 -47.79 -5.32
N SER A 42 6.38 -48.49 -4.18
CA SER A 42 5.57 -48.18 -2.98
C SER A 42 5.78 -46.78 -2.41
N ASP A 43 6.94 -46.18 -2.67
CA ASP A 43 7.37 -44.89 -2.14
C ASP A 43 6.68 -43.73 -2.91
N PHE A 44 6.10 -44.03 -4.07
CA PHE A 44 5.24 -43.15 -4.84
C PHE A 44 3.81 -43.32 -4.32
N GLY A 45 3.31 -42.30 -3.61
CA GLY A 45 2.00 -42.35 -2.96
C GLY A 45 0.83 -42.64 -3.91
N LYS A 46 -0.23 -43.26 -3.38
CA LYS A 46 -1.39 -43.74 -4.14
C LYS A 46 -2.09 -42.68 -4.99
N ASP A 47 -1.96 -41.40 -4.60
CA ASP A 47 -2.62 -40.26 -5.23
C ASP A 47 -1.74 -39.52 -6.25
N GLY A 48 -0.61 -40.12 -6.66
CA GLY A 48 0.33 -39.57 -7.64
C GLY A 48 1.64 -39.02 -7.06
N TYR A 49 2.54 -38.58 -7.94
CA TYR A 49 3.88 -38.13 -7.57
C TYR A 49 3.91 -36.62 -7.30
N ARG A 50 4.43 -36.20 -6.15
CA ARG A 50 4.46 -34.79 -5.73
C ARG A 50 5.89 -34.25 -5.75
N LEU A 51 6.23 -33.46 -6.77
CA LEU A 51 7.43 -32.62 -6.78
C LEU A 51 7.19 -31.37 -5.92
N PRO A 52 8.24 -30.69 -5.44
CA PRO A 52 8.13 -29.44 -4.65
C PRO A 52 7.37 -28.28 -5.31
N LYS A 53 7.04 -28.36 -6.61
CA LYS A 53 6.26 -27.34 -7.35
C LYS A 53 5.10 -27.91 -8.18
N TYR A 54 4.97 -29.24 -8.30
CA TYR A 54 4.00 -29.90 -9.18
C TYR A 54 3.44 -31.18 -8.58
N VAL A 55 2.14 -31.42 -8.76
CA VAL A 55 1.53 -32.74 -8.63
C VAL A 55 1.49 -33.38 -10.02
N VAL A 56 1.94 -34.63 -10.14
CA VAL A 56 2.10 -35.34 -11.40
C VAL A 56 1.32 -36.65 -11.36
N THR A 57 0.41 -36.81 -12.31
CA THR A 57 -0.32 -38.05 -12.57
C THR A 57 0.15 -38.66 -13.89
N PHE A 58 0.09 -39.99 -13.97
CA PHE A 58 0.51 -40.76 -15.13
C PHE A 58 -0.66 -41.62 -15.59
N GLU A 59 -0.96 -41.57 -16.88
CA GLU A 59 -2.09 -42.27 -17.50
C GLU A 59 -1.60 -43.03 -18.74
N ALA A 60 -2.01 -44.29 -18.88
CA ALA A 60 -1.75 -45.07 -20.09
C ALA A 60 -2.94 -44.90 -21.04
N GLN A 61 -2.71 -44.33 -22.23
CA GLN A 61 -3.77 -44.22 -23.23
C GLN A 61 -3.95 -45.59 -23.90
N ASN A 62 -5.04 -46.28 -23.58
CA ASN A 62 -5.33 -47.63 -24.09
C ASN A 62 -5.62 -47.67 -25.60
N ASP A 63 -6.01 -46.53 -26.20
CA ASP A 63 -6.25 -46.43 -27.65
C ASP A 63 -4.95 -46.65 -28.44
N SER A 64 -4.97 -47.58 -29.40
CA SER A 64 -3.88 -47.80 -30.34
C SER A 64 -3.57 -46.53 -31.13
N GLN A 65 -2.42 -45.90 -30.86
CA GLN A 65 -1.93 -44.75 -31.62
C GLN A 65 -1.02 -45.24 -32.74
N CYS A 66 -1.12 -44.62 -33.91
CA CYS A 66 -0.18 -44.86 -35.02
C CYS A 66 0.45 -43.52 -35.44
N VAL A 67 1.76 -43.55 -35.68
CA VAL A 67 2.54 -42.39 -36.11
C VAL A 67 3.16 -42.71 -37.46
N PHE A 68 2.94 -41.84 -38.45
CA PHE A 68 3.60 -41.96 -39.74
C PHE A 68 5.01 -41.37 -39.66
N TYR A 69 6.01 -42.22 -39.81
CA TYR A 69 7.36 -41.82 -40.19
C TYR A 69 7.50 -42.03 -41.69
N GLY A 70 8.45 -41.36 -42.36
CA GLY A 70 8.47 -41.29 -43.84
C GLY A 70 8.53 -42.63 -44.60
N GLU A 71 8.83 -43.73 -43.92
CA GLU A 71 8.91 -45.09 -44.45
C GLU A 71 7.63 -45.93 -44.20
N GLY A 72 6.69 -45.48 -43.35
CA GLY A 72 5.43 -46.19 -43.09
C GLY A 72 4.68 -45.77 -41.81
N ASN A 73 3.57 -46.45 -41.52
CA ASN A 73 2.88 -46.35 -40.22
C ASN A 73 3.59 -47.21 -39.17
N HIS A 74 3.90 -46.62 -38.01
CA HIS A 74 4.43 -47.33 -36.85
C HIS A 74 3.41 -47.28 -35.71
N SER A 75 3.14 -48.44 -35.11
CA SER A 75 2.31 -48.54 -33.91
C SER A 75 3.04 -47.94 -32.70
N THR A 76 2.28 -47.25 -31.85
CA THR A 76 2.78 -46.45 -30.73
C THR A 76 1.91 -46.65 -29.49
N ALA A 77 2.53 -46.97 -28.36
CA ALA A 77 1.88 -46.89 -27.05
C ALA A 77 2.15 -45.50 -26.44
N ARG A 78 1.08 -44.73 -26.18
CA ARG A 78 1.19 -43.40 -25.55
C ARG A 78 0.96 -43.48 -24.04
N MET A 79 1.89 -42.90 -23.28
CA MET A 79 1.71 -42.55 -21.88
C MET A 79 1.52 -41.03 -21.78
N LEU A 80 0.50 -40.58 -21.05
CA LEU A 80 0.25 -39.18 -20.77
C LEU A 80 0.75 -38.82 -19.37
N ILE A 81 1.67 -37.87 -19.28
CA ILE A 81 2.14 -37.28 -18.02
C ILE A 81 1.41 -35.95 -17.85
N THR A 82 0.55 -35.85 -16.84
CA THR A 82 -0.18 -34.62 -16.53
C THR A 82 0.44 -33.97 -15.30
N MET A 83 0.98 -32.76 -15.47
CA MET A 83 1.68 -32.00 -14.43
C MET A 83 0.89 -30.74 -14.06
N SER A 84 0.28 -30.72 -12.87
CA SER A 84 -0.43 -29.57 -12.32
C SER A 84 0.46 -28.81 -11.34
N ARG A 85 0.58 -27.48 -11.48
CA ARG A 85 1.40 -26.66 -10.57
C ARG A 85 0.68 -26.37 -9.26
N GLU A 86 1.40 -26.43 -8.14
CA GLU A 86 0.85 -26.00 -6.84
C GLU A 86 0.85 -24.46 -6.72
N ILE A 87 -0.34 -23.86 -6.80
CA ILE A 87 -0.56 -22.40 -6.69
C ILE A 87 -0.21 -21.79 -5.30
N ARG A 88 -0.03 -22.63 -4.27
CA ARG A 88 0.02 -22.22 -2.85
C ARG A 88 1.23 -21.34 -2.50
N SER A 89 2.41 -21.61 -3.06
CA SER A 89 3.61 -20.76 -2.86
C SER A 89 3.40 -19.39 -3.49
N HIS A 90 3.00 -19.36 -4.77
CA HIS A 90 2.74 -18.13 -5.52
C HIS A 90 1.68 -17.23 -4.86
N LEU A 91 0.66 -17.80 -4.19
CA LEU A 91 -0.29 -17.02 -3.40
C LEU A 91 0.37 -16.22 -2.26
N LEU A 92 1.30 -16.83 -1.53
CA LEU A 92 1.98 -16.21 -0.40
C LEU A 92 3.16 -15.32 -0.82
N GLU A 93 3.92 -15.74 -1.83
CA GLU A 93 5.10 -15.03 -2.34
C GLU A 93 4.74 -13.87 -3.30
N SER A 94 3.61 -13.94 -4.00
CA SER A 94 3.26 -12.99 -5.06
C SER A 94 1.93 -12.27 -4.83
N TYR A 95 0.82 -13.00 -4.68
CA TYR A 95 -0.51 -12.38 -4.61
C TYR A 95 -0.73 -11.63 -3.27
N LEU A 96 -0.26 -12.18 -2.15
CA LEU A 96 -0.36 -11.55 -0.83
C LEU A 96 0.42 -10.21 -0.75
N PRO A 97 1.75 -10.15 -0.99
CA PRO A 97 2.48 -8.88 -0.95
C PRO A 97 2.03 -7.86 -2.00
N SER A 98 1.65 -8.26 -3.21
CA SER A 98 1.09 -7.31 -4.20
C SER A 98 -0.25 -6.70 -3.73
N THR A 99 -1.12 -7.50 -3.12
CA THR A 99 -2.36 -7.01 -2.48
C THR A 99 -2.05 -6.05 -1.33
N LEU A 100 -1.04 -6.35 -0.49
CA LEU A 100 -0.63 -5.46 0.59
C LEU A 100 -0.09 -4.12 0.08
N PHE A 101 0.66 -4.09 -1.03
CA PHE A 101 1.10 -2.82 -1.63
C PHE A 101 -0.08 -1.96 -2.13
N VAL A 102 -1.14 -2.56 -2.69
CA VAL A 102 -2.35 -1.83 -3.07
C VAL A 102 -3.13 -1.34 -1.84
N ILE A 103 -3.20 -2.13 -0.76
CA ILE A 103 -3.79 -1.70 0.51
C ILE A 103 -3.00 -0.52 1.12
N MET A 104 -1.67 -0.53 0.99
CA MET A 104 -0.81 0.57 1.47
C MET A 104 -0.95 1.84 0.63
N SER A 105 -1.23 1.75 -0.68
CA SER A 105 -1.36 2.94 -1.53
C SER A 105 -2.61 3.75 -1.19
N TRP A 106 -3.80 3.13 -1.10
CA TRP A 106 -4.98 3.83 -0.58
C TRP A 106 -4.93 4.03 0.93
N GLY A 107 -4.19 3.18 1.66
CA GLY A 107 -3.89 3.39 3.08
C GLY A 107 -3.17 4.71 3.33
N SER A 108 -2.33 5.16 2.38
CA SER A 108 -1.71 6.48 2.42
C SER A 108 -2.73 7.61 2.46
N PHE A 109 -3.92 7.47 1.86
CA PHE A 109 -4.98 8.48 1.94
C PHE A 109 -5.43 8.72 3.39
N VAL A 110 -5.45 7.70 4.25
CA VAL A 110 -5.95 7.77 5.64
C VAL A 110 -5.14 8.73 6.52
N VAL A 111 -3.88 9.00 6.18
CA VAL A 111 -3.04 9.99 6.88
C VAL A 111 -3.59 11.42 6.69
N MET A 112 -3.19 12.40 7.52
CA MET A 112 -3.53 13.82 7.33
C MET A 112 -2.52 14.54 6.40
N PRO A 113 -2.93 15.51 5.56
CA PRO A 113 -2.09 16.00 4.43
C PRO A 113 -0.88 16.83 4.84
N GLU A 114 -0.79 17.20 6.11
CA GLU A 114 0.29 18.01 6.70
C GLU A 114 1.69 17.37 6.56
N VAL A 115 1.78 16.03 6.55
CA VAL A 115 3.03 15.27 6.34
C VAL A 115 3.25 14.86 4.87
N VAL A 116 3.14 15.85 3.97
CA VAL A 116 3.36 15.74 2.50
C VAL A 116 4.54 14.84 2.07
N PRO A 117 5.78 14.99 2.58
CA PRO A 117 6.93 14.27 2.02
C PRO A 117 6.88 12.75 2.25
N GLY A 118 6.33 12.30 3.40
CA GLY A 118 6.31 10.88 3.75
C GLY A 118 5.45 10.04 2.81
N ARG A 119 4.32 10.59 2.33
CA ARG A 119 3.42 9.87 1.42
C ARG A 119 3.97 9.71 0.02
N MET A 120 4.61 10.76 -0.52
CA MET A 120 5.23 10.68 -1.85
C MET A 120 6.27 9.58 -1.91
N VAL A 121 7.14 9.51 -0.90
CA VAL A 121 8.14 8.44 -0.80
C VAL A 121 7.47 7.08 -0.70
N LEU A 122 6.48 6.90 0.18
CA LEU A 122 5.74 5.64 0.32
C LEU A 122 5.13 5.19 -1.02
N LEU A 123 4.36 6.05 -1.69
CA LEU A 123 3.69 5.73 -2.96
C LEU A 123 4.70 5.38 -4.06
N VAL A 124 5.74 6.19 -4.25
CA VAL A 124 6.80 5.95 -5.25
C VAL A 124 7.56 4.65 -4.95
N THR A 125 7.90 4.38 -3.69
CA THR A 125 8.55 3.12 -3.29
C THR A 125 7.64 1.91 -3.52
N THR A 126 6.34 1.98 -3.20
CA THR A 126 5.42 0.86 -3.49
C THR A 126 5.25 0.61 -4.99
N LEU A 127 5.22 1.66 -5.83
CA LEU A 127 5.17 1.54 -7.28
C LEU A 127 6.44 0.87 -7.82
N LEU A 128 7.62 1.33 -7.37
CA LEU A 128 8.90 0.72 -7.73
C LEU A 128 8.98 -0.75 -7.29
N SER A 129 8.54 -1.07 -6.07
CA SER A 129 8.49 -2.45 -5.57
C SER A 129 7.61 -3.36 -6.41
N LEU A 130 6.44 -2.90 -6.87
CA LEU A 130 5.58 -3.66 -7.78
C LEU A 130 6.22 -3.88 -9.16
N VAL A 131 6.95 -2.90 -9.69
CA VAL A 131 7.68 -3.05 -10.97
C VAL A 131 8.84 -4.05 -10.83
N THR A 132 9.68 -3.92 -9.78
CA THR A 132 10.75 -4.89 -9.50
C THR A 132 10.19 -6.30 -9.28
N MET A 133 9.03 -6.41 -8.64
CA MET A 133 8.32 -7.67 -8.44
C MET A 133 7.79 -8.27 -9.75
N PHE A 134 7.26 -7.44 -10.66
CA PHE A 134 6.84 -7.85 -12.01
C PHE A 134 8.01 -8.44 -12.79
N ASP A 135 9.15 -7.74 -12.85
CA ASP A 135 10.36 -8.24 -13.52
C ASP A 135 10.89 -9.52 -12.86
N THR A 136 10.87 -9.59 -11.53
CA THR A 136 11.26 -10.79 -10.77
C THR A 136 10.40 -12.00 -11.12
N ILE A 137 9.07 -11.83 -11.22
CA ILE A 137 8.14 -12.92 -11.55
C ILE A 137 8.24 -13.29 -13.03
N ARG A 138 8.43 -12.30 -13.91
CA ARG A 138 8.61 -12.50 -15.36
C ARG A 138 9.90 -13.26 -15.68
N ASN A 139 11.00 -12.98 -14.98
CA ASN A 139 12.28 -13.65 -15.15
C ASN A 139 12.36 -15.04 -14.48
N ASN A 140 11.62 -15.28 -13.38
CA ASN A 140 11.56 -16.57 -12.70
C ASN A 140 10.51 -17.55 -13.28
N SER A 141 9.67 -17.09 -14.21
CA SER A 141 8.70 -17.91 -14.94
C SER A 141 9.19 -18.14 -16.38
N PRO A 142 8.83 -19.26 -17.03
CA PRO A 142 9.24 -19.50 -18.42
C PRO A 142 8.76 -18.38 -19.34
N SER A 143 9.60 -18.00 -20.30
CA SER A 143 9.24 -17.05 -21.36
C SER A 143 8.14 -17.65 -22.23
N ALA A 144 6.99 -16.98 -22.25
CA ALA A 144 5.88 -17.26 -23.16
C ALA A 144 5.72 -16.07 -24.13
N LEU A 145 5.13 -16.32 -25.29
CA LEU A 145 4.77 -15.25 -26.24
C LEU A 145 3.52 -14.48 -25.78
N GLU A 146 2.67 -15.13 -25.00
CA GLU A 146 1.39 -14.62 -24.50
C GLU A 146 1.51 -14.15 -23.05
N LEU A 147 0.65 -13.20 -22.66
CA LEU A 147 0.61 -12.65 -21.30
C LEU A 147 0.12 -13.69 -20.29
N LYS A 148 0.89 -13.90 -19.22
CA LYS A 148 0.55 -14.84 -18.15
C LYS A 148 -0.49 -14.23 -17.21
N CYS A 149 -1.42 -15.01 -16.66
CA CYS A 149 -2.47 -14.52 -15.76
C CYS A 149 -1.91 -13.76 -14.54
N ILE A 150 -0.75 -14.17 -14.01
CA ILE A 150 -0.06 -13.44 -12.94
C ILE A 150 0.52 -12.09 -13.37
N GLU A 151 0.97 -11.96 -14.62
CA GLU A 151 1.47 -10.69 -15.17
C GLU A 151 0.32 -9.68 -15.31
N VAL A 152 -0.85 -10.14 -15.76
CA VAL A 152 -2.08 -9.32 -15.81
C VAL A 152 -2.46 -8.82 -14.40
N TRP A 153 -2.42 -9.68 -13.37
CA TRP A 153 -2.67 -9.26 -11.98
C TRP A 153 -1.71 -8.17 -11.51
N LEU A 154 -0.41 -8.34 -11.75
CA LEU A 154 0.63 -7.40 -11.30
C LEU A 154 0.54 -6.06 -12.04
N ILE A 155 0.27 -6.08 -13.35
CA ILE A 155 0.01 -4.86 -14.15
C ILE A 155 -1.21 -4.13 -13.58
N SER A 156 -2.32 -4.83 -13.30
CA SER A 156 -3.51 -4.20 -12.71
C SER A 156 -3.23 -3.60 -11.32
N CYS A 157 -2.51 -4.30 -10.45
CA CYS A 157 -2.09 -3.77 -9.14
C CYS A 157 -1.23 -2.50 -9.30
N THR A 158 -0.29 -2.51 -10.25
CA THR A 158 0.58 -1.38 -10.58
C THR A 158 -0.22 -0.18 -11.06
N LEU A 159 -1.24 -0.39 -11.90
CA LEU A 159 -2.16 0.66 -12.34
C LEU A 159 -2.98 1.25 -11.18
N PHE A 160 -3.47 0.43 -10.24
CA PHE A 160 -4.17 0.95 -9.04
C PHE A 160 -3.26 1.82 -8.16
N VAL A 161 -1.99 1.43 -7.96
CA VAL A 161 -1.01 2.27 -7.23
C VAL A 161 -0.66 3.54 -8.01
N PHE A 162 -0.52 3.46 -9.34
CA PHE A 162 -0.30 4.62 -10.20
C PHE A 162 -1.46 5.63 -10.13
N PHE A 163 -2.71 5.17 -10.15
CA PHE A 163 -3.87 6.06 -9.99
C PHE A 163 -3.94 6.70 -8.60
N ALA A 164 -3.52 6.01 -7.54
CA ALA A 164 -3.41 6.61 -6.20
C ALA A 164 -2.32 7.69 -6.12
N LEU A 165 -1.20 7.50 -6.82
CA LEU A 165 -0.14 8.50 -6.96
C LEU A 165 -0.60 9.70 -7.81
N LEU A 166 -1.38 9.47 -8.87
CA LEU A 166 -1.95 10.52 -9.72
C LEU A 166 -2.99 11.36 -8.96
N GLU A 167 -3.84 10.75 -8.16
CA GLU A 167 -4.79 11.44 -7.27
C GLU A 167 -4.04 12.36 -6.30
N TYR A 168 -3.00 11.85 -5.65
CA TYR A 168 -2.16 12.64 -4.75
C TYR A 168 -1.48 13.82 -5.46
N PHE A 169 -1.05 13.64 -6.71
CA PHE A 169 -0.49 14.73 -7.53
C PHE A 169 -1.54 15.80 -7.83
N ILE A 170 -2.79 15.42 -8.12
CA ILE A 170 -3.91 16.34 -8.31
C ILE A 170 -4.21 17.12 -7.02
N VAL A 171 -4.25 16.46 -5.86
CA VAL A 171 -4.44 17.10 -4.55
C VAL A 171 -3.31 18.11 -4.25
N LEU A 172 -2.05 17.72 -4.46
CA LEU A 172 -0.90 18.60 -4.27
C LEU A 172 -0.91 19.80 -5.23
N PHE A 173 -1.33 19.60 -6.49
CA PHE A 173 -1.50 20.68 -7.46
C PHE A 173 -2.64 21.62 -7.04
N GLY A 174 -3.76 21.09 -6.58
CA GLY A 174 -4.89 21.86 -6.03
C GLY A 174 -4.49 22.76 -4.87
N ILE A 175 -3.82 22.22 -3.85
CA ILE A 175 -3.29 22.98 -2.71
C ILE A 175 -2.35 24.11 -3.16
N ARG A 176 -1.49 23.84 -4.16
CA ARG A 176 -0.56 24.85 -4.69
C ARG A 176 -1.28 25.94 -5.51
N TYR A 177 -2.30 25.56 -6.27
CA TYR A 177 -3.15 26.46 -7.05
C TYR A 177 -3.98 27.37 -6.13
N ASP A 178 -4.65 26.79 -5.13
CA ASP A 178 -5.41 27.54 -4.13
C ASP A 178 -4.53 28.51 -3.34
N LYS A 179 -3.33 28.10 -2.93
CA LYS A 179 -2.38 29.03 -2.27
C LYS A 179 -2.03 30.21 -3.18
N HIS A 180 -1.75 29.98 -4.46
CA HIS A 180 -1.46 31.05 -5.42
C HIS A 180 -2.68 31.97 -5.65
N TRP A 181 -3.88 31.39 -5.77
CA TRP A 181 -5.13 32.13 -5.90
C TRP A 181 -5.47 32.96 -4.66
N ARG A 182 -5.23 32.43 -3.45
CA ARG A 182 -5.40 33.14 -2.17
C ARG A 182 -4.47 34.35 -2.07
N HIS A 183 -3.19 34.20 -2.45
CA HIS A 183 -2.24 35.32 -2.49
C HIS A 183 -2.70 36.39 -3.50
N LYS A 184 -3.03 36.00 -4.74
CA LYS A 184 -3.50 36.94 -5.77
C LYS A 184 -4.81 37.64 -5.38
N LYS A 185 -5.72 36.95 -4.68
CA LYS A 185 -6.94 37.59 -4.15
C LYS A 185 -6.60 38.59 -3.03
N ALA A 186 -5.73 38.24 -2.09
CA ALA A 186 -5.33 39.15 -1.01
C ALA A 186 -4.64 40.42 -1.56
N GLU A 187 -3.82 40.29 -2.60
CA GLU A 187 -3.22 41.40 -3.33
C GLU A 187 -4.28 42.29 -4.02
N LEU A 188 -5.25 41.69 -4.72
CA LEU A 188 -6.35 42.42 -5.36
C LEU A 188 -7.29 43.12 -4.36
N ASP A 189 -7.53 42.53 -3.19
CA ASP A 189 -8.37 43.12 -2.15
C ASP A 189 -7.62 44.25 -1.42
N LEU A 190 -6.31 44.10 -1.13
CA LEU A 190 -5.45 45.19 -0.63
C LEU A 190 -5.39 46.37 -1.63
N GLN A 191 -5.26 46.08 -2.93
CA GLN A 191 -5.27 47.08 -4.00
C GLN A 191 -6.60 47.84 -4.04
N ARG A 192 -7.73 47.21 -3.71
CA ARG A 192 -9.05 47.87 -3.61
C ARG A 192 -9.10 48.81 -2.41
N ASP A 193 -8.65 48.37 -1.24
CA ASP A 193 -8.68 49.18 -0.02
C ASP A 193 -7.83 50.44 -0.14
N ILE A 194 -6.62 50.34 -0.71
CA ILE A 194 -5.75 51.49 -0.99
C ILE A 194 -6.44 52.50 -1.94
N ASN A 195 -7.06 52.01 -3.02
CA ASN A 195 -7.78 52.88 -3.96
C ASN A 195 -9.02 53.53 -3.33
N ALA A 196 -9.73 52.82 -2.44
CA ALA A 196 -10.87 53.35 -1.70
C ALA A 196 -10.46 54.45 -0.71
N GLN A 197 -9.33 54.27 0.00
CA GLN A 197 -8.76 55.31 0.85
C GLN A 197 -8.34 56.55 0.04
N LEU A 198 -7.61 56.36 -1.07
CA LEU A 198 -7.18 57.47 -1.93
C LEU A 198 -8.37 58.25 -2.53
N ALA A 199 -9.44 57.55 -2.92
CA ALA A 199 -10.68 58.19 -3.37
C ALA A 199 -11.35 59.01 -2.27
N ARG A 200 -11.37 58.50 -1.03
CA ARG A 200 -11.94 59.20 0.14
C ARG A 200 -11.10 60.42 0.54
N GLU A 201 -9.77 60.36 0.46
CA GLU A 201 -8.92 61.54 0.63
C GLU A 201 -9.17 62.61 -0.43
N ARG A 202 -9.26 62.22 -1.70
CA ARG A 202 -9.57 63.15 -2.80
C ARG A 202 -10.93 63.83 -2.59
N LEU A 203 -11.94 63.07 -2.17
CA LEU A 203 -13.27 63.61 -1.85
C LEU A 203 -13.20 64.56 -0.65
N ASN A 204 -12.50 64.19 0.42
CA ASN A 204 -12.26 65.08 1.57
C ASN A 204 -11.52 66.37 1.19
N ARG A 205 -10.58 66.34 0.22
CA ARG A 205 -9.91 67.55 -0.30
C ARG A 205 -10.83 68.42 -1.15
N LEU A 206 -11.73 67.83 -1.93
CA LEU A 206 -12.67 68.56 -2.79
C LEU A 206 -13.83 69.21 -2.00
N PHE A 207 -14.35 68.53 -0.98
CA PHE A 207 -15.42 69.06 -0.11
C PHE A 207 -14.89 69.79 1.14
N GLY A 208 -13.60 69.65 1.46
CA GLY A 208 -12.97 70.24 2.65
C GLY A 208 -12.73 71.75 2.61
N GLN A 209 -13.12 72.44 1.53
CA GLN A 209 -12.96 73.90 1.38
C GLN A 209 -14.27 74.66 1.66
N ASN A 210 -14.92 74.39 2.81
CA ASN A 210 -15.78 75.35 3.52
C ASN A 210 -16.24 74.82 4.90
N ASN A 211 -15.39 74.92 5.92
CA ASN A 211 -15.73 75.72 7.11
C ASN A 211 -14.57 75.92 8.10
N THR A 212 -14.55 77.13 8.65
CA THR A 212 -14.00 77.60 9.93
C THR A 212 -12.99 76.73 10.68
N ARG A 213 -11.72 77.15 10.55
CA ARG A 213 -10.62 77.02 11.53
C ARG A 213 -11.11 77.04 13.00
N ILE A 214 -11.13 75.88 13.65
CA ILE A 214 -11.05 75.78 15.12
C ILE A 214 -9.62 75.37 15.48
N ILE A 215 -9.00 76.11 16.40
CA ILE A 215 -7.62 75.90 16.85
C ILE A 215 -7.63 74.83 17.97
N PRO A 216 -6.70 73.86 17.97
CA PRO A 216 -6.60 72.89 19.06
C PRO A 216 -6.21 73.58 20.38
N GLN A 217 -7.08 73.51 21.39
CA GLN A 217 -6.80 74.05 22.71
C GLN A 217 -6.02 73.03 23.54
N HIS A 218 -4.70 73.19 23.59
CA HIS A 218 -3.76 72.32 24.29
C HIS A 218 -3.30 72.99 25.59
N HIS A 219 -3.75 72.54 26.77
CA HIS A 219 -3.07 72.81 28.05
C HIS A 219 -3.60 71.94 29.20
N GLN A 220 -2.73 71.08 29.73
CA GLN A 220 -2.37 71.08 31.15
C GLN A 220 -0.93 70.54 31.26
N THR A 221 -0.17 71.07 32.21
CA THR A 221 1.29 70.90 32.35
C THR A 221 1.60 70.42 33.77
N GLU A 222 2.89 70.18 34.06
CA GLU A 222 3.51 70.01 35.39
C GLU A 222 3.47 68.58 36.00
N GLU A 223 4.56 68.02 36.55
CA GLU A 223 5.97 68.50 36.64
C GLU A 223 6.95 67.34 36.96
N LYS A 224 8.12 67.26 36.29
CA LYS A 224 9.44 67.17 36.97
C LYS A 224 10.66 67.32 36.05
N GLU A 225 11.76 67.77 36.66
CA GLU A 225 12.98 68.34 36.06
C GLU A 225 14.23 67.40 36.28
N PRO A 226 15.50 67.74 35.92
CA PRO A 226 16.09 67.45 34.59
C PRO A 226 17.45 66.65 34.55
N THR A 227 17.88 66.31 33.31
CA THR A 227 19.22 66.48 32.65
C THR A 227 20.49 66.58 33.54
N PRO A 228 21.59 65.80 33.31
CA PRO A 228 22.46 65.82 32.10
C PRO A 228 22.65 64.43 31.39
N THR A 229 22.93 64.29 30.07
CA THR A 229 24.07 64.78 29.21
C THR A 229 25.37 64.00 29.50
N GLU A 230 26.05 63.26 28.60
CA GLU A 230 25.98 63.00 27.12
C GLU A 230 26.77 61.66 26.80
N THR A 231 27.15 61.14 25.60
CA THR A 231 27.16 61.50 24.15
C THR A 231 27.31 60.24 23.23
N THR A 232 27.42 60.43 21.89
CA THR A 232 28.00 59.59 20.78
C THR A 232 28.18 58.06 21.01
N GLU A 233 27.46 57.10 20.39
CA GLU A 233 27.23 56.73 18.95
C GLU A 233 28.24 55.67 18.40
N ILE A 234 27.86 54.99 17.29
CA ILE A 234 28.68 54.29 16.25
C ILE A 234 28.61 52.73 16.18
N ILE A 235 27.75 52.29 15.23
CA ILE A 235 27.88 51.15 14.26
C ILE A 235 27.69 49.67 14.71
N SER A 236 27.05 48.92 13.81
CA SER A 236 26.68 47.50 13.87
C SER A 236 27.49 46.58 12.92
N PRO A 237 27.62 45.25 13.17
CA PRO A 237 28.11 44.27 12.19
C PRO A 237 27.04 43.29 11.61
N PRO A 238 27.35 42.53 10.53
CA PRO A 238 26.41 41.70 9.73
C PRO A 238 26.57 40.15 9.95
N PRO A 239 25.91 39.25 9.16
CA PRO A 239 25.74 37.82 9.52
C PRO A 239 26.67 36.83 8.71
N PRO A 240 26.34 35.56 8.33
CA PRO A 240 27.16 34.40 8.73
C PRO A 240 27.67 33.45 7.59
N PRO A 241 28.48 32.42 7.90
CA PRO A 241 28.78 31.29 6.99
C PRO A 241 28.45 29.88 7.54
N LEU A 242 28.57 28.86 6.66
CA LEU A 242 28.25 27.43 6.88
C LEU A 242 29.48 26.56 7.27
N PRO A 243 29.33 25.25 7.61
CA PRO A 243 30.33 24.45 8.35
C PRO A 243 31.26 23.56 7.50
N SER A 244 32.26 22.96 8.17
CA SER A 244 33.04 21.80 7.69
C SER A 244 33.56 20.94 8.85
N THR A 245 34.04 19.72 8.57
CA THR A 245 34.65 18.79 9.55
C THR A 245 35.58 17.81 8.81
N PRO A 246 36.71 17.38 9.41
CA PRO A 246 36.88 15.94 9.67
C PRO A 246 37.59 15.59 11.01
N GLN A 247 37.77 14.28 11.24
CA GLN A 247 38.32 13.57 12.43
C GLN A 247 39.88 13.58 12.48
N PRO A 248 40.64 12.79 13.31
CA PRO A 248 40.28 11.76 14.33
C PRO A 248 41.14 11.68 15.63
N GLN A 249 40.73 10.83 16.61
CA GLN A 249 41.59 9.82 17.28
C GLN A 249 40.79 8.84 18.19
N GLU A 250 41.46 7.99 18.99
CA GLU A 250 41.10 6.56 19.19
C GLU A 250 41.32 6.01 20.63
N ASN A 251 40.69 4.85 20.98
CA ASN A 251 40.96 3.95 22.16
C ASN A 251 40.58 4.49 23.58
N HIS A 252 40.29 3.71 24.65
CA HIS A 252 40.27 2.26 25.04
C HIS A 252 39.44 2.14 26.39
N THR A 253 39.02 1.01 27.04
CA THR A 253 38.68 -0.40 26.69
C THR A 253 38.11 -1.20 27.93
N ASN A 254 37.08 -2.05 27.73
CA ASN A 254 36.57 -3.22 28.51
C ASN A 254 36.38 -3.28 30.06
N SER A 255 35.16 -3.65 30.51
CA SER A 255 34.78 -4.70 31.52
C SER A 255 33.26 -4.61 31.82
N ILE A 256 32.40 -5.63 32.07
CA ILE A 256 32.39 -7.04 32.56
C ILE A 256 31.86 -7.22 34.02
N SER A 257 30.85 -8.09 34.14
CA SER A 257 30.32 -8.82 35.33
C SER A 257 29.18 -8.26 36.23
N LYS A 258 28.02 -8.93 36.10
CA LYS A 258 27.20 -9.63 37.13
C LYS A 258 26.48 -8.86 38.27
N ALA A 259 25.25 -9.32 38.55
CA ALA A 259 24.45 -9.01 39.74
C ALA A 259 24.86 -9.87 40.97
N PRO A 260 24.33 -9.58 42.18
CA PRO A 260 23.13 -10.31 42.62
C PRO A 260 22.12 -9.51 43.50
N THR A 261 20.92 -10.09 43.70
CA THR A 261 19.93 -9.76 44.77
C THR A 261 20.31 -10.46 46.10
N PRO A 262 19.83 -10.04 47.30
CA PRO A 262 18.43 -10.29 47.76
C PRO A 262 17.81 -9.33 48.84
N THR A 263 16.52 -9.55 49.17
CA THR A 263 15.76 -9.28 50.46
C THR A 263 15.93 -7.92 51.21
N VAL A 264 14.91 -7.04 51.35
CA VAL A 264 13.70 -7.10 52.23
C VAL A 264 14.09 -7.37 53.71
N PRO A 265 13.78 -6.50 54.72
CA PRO A 265 12.40 -6.09 55.08
C PRO A 265 12.16 -4.65 55.64
N GLU A 266 10.85 -4.33 55.76
CA GLU A 266 10.13 -3.52 56.78
C GLU A 266 10.80 -2.34 57.52
N ALA A 267 10.13 -1.15 57.50
CA ALA A 267 9.47 -0.62 58.71
C ALA A 267 8.58 0.62 58.44
N HIS A 268 7.44 0.63 59.14
CA HIS A 268 6.36 1.61 59.18
C HIS A 268 6.75 3.07 59.53
N HIS A 269 5.93 4.01 59.04
CA HIS A 269 5.32 4.97 59.97
C HIS A 269 3.87 5.29 59.58
N MET A 270 2.98 5.33 60.56
CA MET A 270 1.58 5.72 60.37
C MET A 270 1.38 7.22 60.55
N LEU A 271 0.44 7.80 59.80
CA LEU A 271 -0.55 8.73 60.36
C LEU A 271 -1.94 8.33 59.86
N ARG A 272 -2.93 8.43 60.75
CA ARG A 272 -4.33 8.04 60.56
C ARG A 272 -5.19 9.23 60.95
N VAL A 273 -6.21 9.53 60.15
CA VAL A 273 -7.30 10.44 60.49
C VAL A 273 -8.61 9.75 60.12
N GLU A 274 -9.62 9.97 60.95
CA GLU A 274 -10.95 9.34 60.96
C GLU A 274 -11.60 9.14 59.59
N ALA A 275 -12.29 7.99 59.48
CA ALA A 275 -13.34 7.80 58.49
C ALA A 275 -14.68 8.23 59.13
N ASP A 276 -15.46 9.02 58.40
CA ASP A 276 -16.85 9.32 58.74
C ASP A 276 -17.78 8.77 57.64
N SER A 277 -18.96 8.30 58.03
CA SER A 277 -19.79 7.42 57.21
C SER A 277 -20.98 8.14 56.58
N ASN A 278 -21.03 8.18 55.26
CA ASN A 278 -22.30 8.25 54.53
C ASN A 278 -22.20 7.43 53.22
N ALA A 279 -23.21 6.59 52.99
CA ALA A 279 -23.31 5.78 51.78
C ALA A 279 -24.24 6.49 50.79
N ASP A 280 -23.78 6.73 49.56
CA ASP A 280 -24.60 7.31 48.50
C ASP A 280 -24.56 6.45 47.22
N VAL A 281 -25.69 6.38 46.52
CA VAL A 281 -26.02 5.27 45.62
C VAL A 281 -25.69 5.62 44.17
N ILE A 282 -24.44 5.38 43.75
CA ILE A 282 -24.05 5.48 42.34
C ILE A 282 -24.59 4.28 41.55
N ARG A 283 -25.80 4.45 41.00
CA ARG A 283 -26.44 3.51 40.08
C ARG A 283 -25.66 3.46 38.75
N SER A 284 -24.87 2.41 38.55
CA SER A 284 -24.20 2.15 37.27
C SER A 284 -25.22 1.91 36.13
N PRO A 285 -25.01 2.46 34.92
CA PRO A 285 -25.89 2.20 33.78
C PRO A 285 -25.75 0.75 33.30
N ARG A 286 -26.88 0.08 33.10
CA ARG A 286 -26.95 -1.34 32.68
C ARG A 286 -26.47 -1.48 31.24
N LEU A 287 -25.39 -2.25 31.05
CA LEU A 287 -24.78 -2.43 29.73
C LEU A 287 -25.47 -3.56 28.94
N GLU A 288 -26.53 -3.21 28.21
CA GLU A 288 -27.22 -4.16 27.33
C GLU A 288 -26.28 -4.66 26.19
N PRO A 289 -26.33 -5.96 25.82
CA PRO A 289 -25.35 -6.57 24.93
C PRO A 289 -25.60 -6.25 23.45
N MET A 290 -25.26 -5.03 23.01
CA MET A 290 -25.36 -4.65 21.59
C MET A 290 -24.60 -5.62 20.68
N SER A 291 -25.26 -6.01 19.57
CA SER A 291 -24.79 -7.01 18.62
C SER A 291 -23.50 -6.56 17.91
N GLY A 292 -22.61 -7.52 17.61
CA GLY A 292 -21.32 -7.25 16.97
C GLY A 292 -21.44 -6.48 15.64
N LYS A 293 -22.53 -6.68 14.88
CA LYS A 293 -22.80 -5.93 13.64
C LYS A 293 -23.05 -4.44 13.89
N GLN A 294 -23.80 -4.10 14.94
CA GLN A 294 -24.06 -2.71 15.33
C GLN A 294 -22.80 -2.05 15.89
N LYS A 295 -22.02 -2.76 16.72
CA LYS A 295 -20.73 -2.26 17.22
C LYS A 295 -19.75 -1.99 16.09
N PHE A 296 -19.67 -2.87 15.09
CA PHE A 296 -18.87 -2.65 13.89
C PHE A 296 -19.34 -1.44 13.09
N GLN A 297 -20.64 -1.34 12.78
CA GLN A 297 -21.21 -0.19 12.05
C GLN A 297 -20.96 1.15 12.77
N MET A 298 -21.11 1.19 14.10
CA MET A 298 -20.87 2.41 14.87
C MET A 298 -19.38 2.78 14.93
N LEU A 299 -18.48 1.80 14.99
CA LEU A 299 -17.03 2.01 14.83
C LEU A 299 -16.67 2.52 13.43
N THR A 300 -17.25 1.94 12.37
CA THR A 300 -17.05 2.40 10.99
C THR A 300 -17.52 3.85 10.83
N GLN A 301 -18.69 4.21 11.37
CA GLN A 301 -19.19 5.59 11.35
C GLN A 301 -18.32 6.55 12.18
N HIS A 302 -17.85 6.15 13.37
CA HIS A 302 -16.95 6.98 14.17
C HIS A 302 -15.59 7.19 13.49
N VAL A 303 -15.02 6.16 12.85
CA VAL A 303 -13.80 6.30 12.05
C VAL A 303 -14.04 7.25 10.89
N ILE A 304 -15.13 7.09 10.11
CA ILE A 304 -15.45 7.99 8.99
C ILE A 304 -15.63 9.44 9.45
N LEU A 305 -16.33 9.68 10.56
CA LEU A 305 -16.54 11.03 11.11
C LEU A 305 -15.24 11.67 11.63
N TYR A 306 -14.44 10.92 12.40
CA TYR A 306 -13.17 11.41 12.96
C TYR A 306 -12.12 11.65 11.86
N VAL A 307 -12.14 10.84 10.80
CA VAL A 307 -11.32 11.01 9.59
C VAL A 307 -11.83 12.17 8.73
N GLY A 308 -13.14 12.39 8.64
CA GLY A 308 -13.77 13.31 7.69
C GLY A 308 -13.76 14.79 8.05
N SER A 309 -13.64 15.16 9.33
CA SER A 309 -13.83 16.54 9.80
C SER A 309 -12.83 17.60 9.28
N GLN A 310 -11.83 17.22 8.48
CA GLN A 310 -10.75 18.10 8.01
C GLN A 310 -10.31 17.81 6.56
N ARG A 311 -11.16 17.18 5.74
CA ARG A 311 -10.80 16.69 4.39
C ARG A 311 -11.56 17.35 3.26
N GLY A 312 -10.97 17.33 2.07
CA GLY A 312 -11.68 17.59 0.83
C GLY A 312 -12.73 16.51 0.56
N THR A 313 -13.77 16.87 -0.19
CA THR A 313 -14.77 15.92 -0.71
C THR A 313 -14.14 14.89 -1.66
N ILE A 314 -13.02 15.23 -2.30
CA ILE A 314 -12.24 14.35 -3.17
C ILE A 314 -11.66 13.19 -2.35
N ASP A 315 -10.87 13.48 -1.30
CA ASP A 315 -10.24 12.49 -0.44
C ASP A 315 -11.25 11.46 0.13
N GLN A 316 -12.45 11.95 0.49
CA GLN A 316 -13.56 11.13 1.00
C GLN A 316 -14.07 10.15 -0.05
N ILE A 317 -14.23 10.59 -1.30
CA ILE A 317 -14.68 9.76 -2.41
C ILE A 317 -13.58 8.77 -2.81
N SER A 318 -12.32 9.22 -2.92
CA SER A 318 -11.16 8.35 -3.21
C SER A 318 -11.03 7.22 -2.19
N LEU A 319 -11.15 7.53 -0.89
CA LEU A 319 -11.01 6.56 0.20
C LEU A 319 -12.06 5.43 0.16
N ALA A 320 -13.25 5.68 -0.40
CA ALA A 320 -14.27 4.65 -0.58
C ALA A 320 -14.19 3.96 -1.96
N LEU A 321 -13.92 4.72 -3.03
CA LEU A 321 -13.96 4.26 -4.40
C LEU A 321 -12.81 3.32 -4.75
N PHE A 322 -11.58 3.62 -4.32
CA PHE A 322 -10.41 2.78 -4.60
C PHE A 322 -10.54 1.35 -4.03
N PRO A 323 -10.83 1.13 -2.73
CA PRO A 323 -10.98 -0.22 -2.20
C PRO A 323 -12.19 -0.96 -2.78
N PHE A 324 -13.29 -0.26 -3.09
CA PHE A 324 -14.44 -0.88 -3.77
C PHE A 324 -14.07 -1.36 -5.18
N CYS A 325 -13.39 -0.51 -5.96
CA CYS A 325 -13.00 -0.83 -7.34
C CYS A 325 -12.01 -2.01 -7.38
N PHE A 326 -10.99 -2.02 -6.52
CA PHE A 326 -10.03 -3.14 -6.46
C PHE A 326 -10.67 -4.43 -5.94
N THR A 327 -11.54 -4.38 -4.93
CA THR A 327 -12.19 -5.61 -4.44
C THR A 327 -13.14 -6.20 -5.49
N MET A 328 -13.86 -5.37 -6.24
CA MET A 328 -14.65 -5.83 -7.40
C MET A 328 -13.76 -6.42 -8.50
N PHE A 329 -12.66 -5.74 -8.86
CA PHE A 329 -11.67 -6.25 -9.82
C PHE A 329 -11.11 -7.60 -9.37
N ALA A 330 -10.68 -7.73 -8.12
CA ALA A 330 -10.07 -8.94 -7.59
C ALA A 330 -11.04 -10.12 -7.57
N VAL A 331 -12.30 -9.90 -7.19
CA VAL A 331 -13.36 -10.92 -7.26
C VAL A 331 -13.60 -11.36 -8.71
N ILE A 332 -13.72 -10.43 -9.66
CA ILE A 332 -13.92 -10.75 -11.08
C ILE A 332 -12.71 -11.50 -11.67
N TYR A 333 -11.49 -11.06 -11.36
CA TYR A 333 -10.25 -11.73 -11.76
C TYR A 333 -10.23 -13.18 -11.26
N TRP A 334 -10.44 -13.41 -9.96
CA TRP A 334 -10.39 -14.75 -9.37
C TRP A 334 -11.51 -15.66 -9.88
N ILE A 335 -12.73 -15.16 -10.06
CA ILE A 335 -13.82 -15.93 -10.68
C ILE A 335 -13.45 -16.34 -12.11
N SER A 336 -13.01 -15.39 -12.93
CA SER A 336 -12.66 -15.65 -14.34
C SER A 336 -11.51 -16.67 -14.44
N TYR A 337 -10.45 -16.46 -13.67
CA TYR A 337 -9.26 -17.30 -13.64
C TYR A 337 -9.56 -18.74 -13.18
N LEU A 338 -10.37 -18.91 -12.12
CA LEU A 338 -10.77 -20.23 -11.64
C LEU A 338 -11.76 -20.93 -12.58
N SER A 339 -12.60 -20.19 -13.31
CA SER A 339 -13.49 -20.77 -14.33
C SER A 339 -12.72 -21.28 -15.55
N GLU A 340 -11.75 -20.51 -16.06
CA GLU A 340 -10.91 -20.91 -17.20
C GLU A 340 -9.98 -22.08 -16.86
N SER A 341 -9.38 -22.07 -15.66
CA SER A 341 -8.59 -23.19 -15.15
C SER A 341 -9.40 -24.48 -15.02
N ARG A 342 -10.65 -24.39 -14.54
CA ARG A 342 -11.53 -25.56 -14.47
C ARG A 342 -11.87 -26.11 -15.86
N ARG A 343 -12.15 -25.25 -16.84
CA ARG A 343 -12.44 -25.67 -18.22
C ARG A 343 -11.27 -26.45 -18.83
N ARG A 344 -10.06 -25.87 -18.78
CA ARG A 344 -8.82 -26.46 -19.32
C ARG A 344 -8.29 -27.67 -18.53
N ALA A 345 -8.91 -28.00 -17.39
CA ALA A 345 -8.65 -29.22 -16.63
C ALA A 345 -9.71 -30.33 -16.87
N SER A 346 -10.80 -30.01 -17.57
CA SER A 346 -11.79 -30.99 -18.07
C SER A 346 -11.63 -31.31 -19.57
N GLU A 347 -10.91 -30.46 -20.29
CA GLU A 347 -10.26 -30.73 -21.59
C GLU A 347 -8.94 -31.51 -21.38
#